data_AF-A0A7C2WYE3-F1
#
_entry.id   AF-A0A7C2WYE3-F1
#
_cell.length_a   1.000
_cell.length_b   1.000
_cell.length_c   1.000
_cell.angle_alpha   90.00
_cell.angle_beta   90.00
_cell.angle_gamma   90.00
#
_symmetry.space_group_name_H-M   'P 1'
#
loop_
_entity.id
_entity.type
_entity.pdbx_description
1 polymer ?
#
loop_
_entity_poly.entity_id
_entity_poly.type
_entity_poly.pdbx_seq_one_letter_code
_entity_poly.pdbx_strand_id
1 'polypeptide(L)'
;MDTQEAKIPSHNRDREKKFVALSSVVAAVFLTLIKLVVGILTGSLGILSEAAHSGLDLVAAGVTWFAVSVSSRPPDREHTYGHGKIENLSALFETFLLLLTCVWIIYEAIQRLFFKEVEIEANIWAFLVMLISIAIDFSRSRALYRVARKHKSQALEADALHFSTDIWSSSVVIGGLVLVRLSDLLGAEWLVKADAVAALGVAGIVMYVSVRLGMRTISALLDAAPAGLRDEIAYAALVPGVLEVKRARIRIAGPETFADLTLVVSHDTTLEQAHEIADQAEAVVCQIMPGADVVVHIEPLVREEDSVVSTVRRLAAKLGMSAHGVRIYDVADNRLLELHIEVEDTLSVDEAHAKVSAFESEIRSALPRIHQVVSHIEPIGELEERQRGSPDDESMILEALQGLQNRLGHECQFHQVEVHRTASELFVTLHCTVDPNTAIVDAHTLTENVESDLRSRIPQLSHVVIHVEPPDTDEA
;
A
#
# COMPACT_ATOMS: atom_id res chain seq x y z
N MET A 1 17.79 -13.77 4.80
CA MET A 1 17.34 -14.32 6.09
C MET A 1 15.85 -14.12 6.13
N ASP A 2 15.11 -15.22 6.00
CA ASP A 2 13.70 -15.28 5.61
C ASP A 2 12.82 -15.14 6.85
N THR A 3 12.36 -13.92 7.16
CA THR A 3 11.36 -13.67 8.21
C THR A 3 9.97 -13.80 7.62
N GLN A 4 9.56 -15.04 7.37
CA GLN A 4 8.14 -15.41 7.30
C GLN A 4 7.51 -15.27 8.70
N GLU A 5 7.19 -14.04 9.10
CA GLU A 5 6.23 -13.84 10.18
C GLU A 5 4.85 -14.30 9.72
N ALA A 6 4.22 -15.10 10.57
CA ALA A 6 3.06 -15.92 10.26
C ALA A 6 1.85 -15.10 9.79
N LYS A 7 1.64 -15.08 8.47
CA LYS A 7 0.34 -14.79 7.85
C LYS A 7 -0.68 -15.74 8.48
N ILE A 8 -1.52 -15.27 9.41
CA ILE A 8 -2.72 -16.04 9.80
C ILE A 8 -3.45 -16.27 8.49
N PRO A 9 -3.60 -17.53 8.02
CA PRO A 9 -4.20 -17.77 6.72
C PRO A 9 -5.61 -17.18 6.75
N SER A 10 -5.90 -16.25 5.84
CA SER A 10 -7.19 -15.53 5.72
C SER A 10 -8.40 -16.46 5.87
N HIS A 11 -8.23 -17.71 5.42
CA HIS A 11 -9.18 -18.80 5.57
C HIS A 11 -9.64 -19.11 7.00
N ASN A 12 -8.75 -19.05 7.99
CA ASN A 12 -9.11 -19.32 9.40
C ASN A 12 -9.94 -18.18 9.99
N ARG A 13 -9.57 -16.93 9.68
CA ARG A 13 -10.34 -15.73 10.07
C ARG A 13 -11.76 -15.80 9.52
N ASP A 14 -11.90 -16.04 8.22
CA ASP A 14 -13.20 -16.05 7.55
C ASP A 14 -14.08 -17.21 8.03
N ARG A 15 -13.50 -18.38 8.31
CA ARG A 15 -14.22 -19.50 8.92
C ARG A 15 -14.76 -19.15 10.30
N GLU A 16 -13.97 -18.52 11.16
CA GLU A 16 -14.40 -18.13 12.51
C GLU A 16 -15.53 -17.10 12.47
N LYS A 17 -15.43 -16.07 11.60
CA LYS A 17 -16.51 -15.09 11.39
C LYS A 17 -17.80 -15.76 10.92
N LYS A 18 -17.73 -16.59 9.88
CA LYS A 18 -18.90 -17.29 9.31
C LYS A 18 -19.53 -18.26 10.31
N PHE A 19 -18.71 -18.96 11.09
CA PHE A 19 -19.19 -19.88 12.11
C PHE A 19 -19.98 -19.17 13.21
N VAL A 20 -19.46 -18.06 13.74
CA VAL A 20 -20.19 -17.32 14.79
C VAL A 20 -21.45 -16.66 14.24
N ALA A 21 -21.41 -16.09 13.03
CA ALA A 21 -22.61 -15.57 12.38
C ALA A 21 -23.67 -16.66 12.16
N LEU A 22 -23.27 -17.86 11.71
CA LEU A 22 -24.19 -18.97 11.53
C LEU A 22 -24.77 -19.44 12.88
N SER A 23 -23.96 -19.48 13.94
CA SER A 23 -24.44 -19.82 15.28
C SER A 23 -25.46 -18.80 15.80
N SER A 24 -25.29 -17.50 15.46
CA SER A 24 -26.23 -16.42 15.74
C SER A 24 -27.58 -16.67 15.06
N VAL A 25 -27.56 -17.04 13.77
CA VAL A 25 -28.77 -17.38 12.99
C VAL A 25 -29.49 -18.60 13.59
N VAL A 26 -28.76 -19.67 13.90
CA VAL A 26 -29.35 -20.89 14.50
C VAL A 26 -30.02 -20.57 15.84
N ALA A 27 -29.38 -19.76 16.68
CA ALA A 27 -29.95 -19.31 17.94
C ALA A 27 -31.23 -18.46 17.72
N ALA A 28 -31.22 -17.55 16.75
CA ALA A 28 -32.40 -16.75 16.39
C ALA A 28 -33.55 -17.64 15.90
N VAL A 29 -33.31 -18.60 15.00
CA VAL A 29 -34.34 -19.54 14.53
C VAL A 29 -34.95 -20.30 15.72
N PHE A 30 -34.10 -20.80 16.62
CA PHE A 30 -34.53 -21.55 17.79
C PHE A 30 -35.39 -20.69 18.74
N LEU A 31 -34.96 -19.47 19.06
CA LEU A 31 -35.70 -18.54 19.91
C LEU A 31 -37.05 -18.16 19.30
N THR A 32 -37.07 -17.77 18.02
CA THR A 32 -38.29 -17.40 17.32
C THR A 32 -39.29 -18.54 17.29
N LEU A 33 -38.84 -19.78 17.05
CA LEU A 33 -39.72 -20.95 17.05
C LEU A 33 -40.28 -21.24 18.44
N ILE A 34 -39.46 -21.18 19.49
CA ILE A 34 -39.93 -21.37 20.88
C ILE A 34 -40.98 -20.32 21.24
N LYS A 35 -40.68 -19.04 21.00
CA LYS A 35 -41.60 -17.94 21.31
C LYS A 35 -42.91 -18.10 20.53
N LEU A 36 -42.85 -18.45 19.24
CA LEU A 36 -44.02 -18.66 18.41
C LEU A 36 -44.89 -19.84 18.92
N VAL A 37 -44.28 -20.99 19.19
CA VAL A 37 -44.99 -22.18 19.68
C VAL A 37 -45.63 -21.91 21.03
N VAL A 38 -44.89 -21.33 21.99
CA VAL A 38 -45.43 -20.99 23.31
C VAL A 38 -46.52 -19.93 23.18
N GLY A 39 -46.36 -18.92 22.32
CA GLY A 39 -47.36 -17.88 22.09
C GLY A 39 -48.68 -18.45 21.54
N ILE A 40 -48.62 -19.38 20.59
CA ILE A 40 -49.81 -20.05 20.03
C ILE A 40 -50.46 -20.95 21.08
N LEU A 41 -49.68 -21.77 21.78
CA LEU A 41 -50.21 -22.74 22.77
C LEU A 41 -50.82 -22.04 24.00
N THR A 42 -50.25 -20.92 24.43
CA THR A 42 -50.77 -20.15 25.57
C THR A 42 -51.85 -19.15 25.19
N GLY A 43 -52.05 -18.87 23.89
CA GLY A 43 -52.92 -17.81 23.40
C GLY A 43 -52.44 -16.40 23.80
N SER A 44 -51.18 -16.26 24.24
CA SER A 44 -50.66 -15.01 24.76
C SER A 44 -50.26 -14.06 23.63
N LEU A 45 -51.06 -13.00 23.43
CA LEU A 45 -50.76 -11.91 22.51
C LEU A 45 -49.39 -11.26 22.79
N GLY A 46 -48.98 -11.16 24.06
CA GLY A 46 -47.67 -10.62 24.44
C GLY A 46 -46.50 -11.48 23.96
N ILE A 47 -46.59 -12.80 24.13
CA ILE A 47 -45.55 -13.74 23.65
C ILE A 47 -45.54 -13.79 22.13
N LEU A 48 -46.70 -13.67 21.46
CA LEU A 48 -46.76 -13.59 20.00
C LEU A 48 -46.13 -12.30 19.46
N SER A 49 -46.31 -11.17 20.12
CA SER A 49 -45.63 -9.91 19.78
C SER A 49 -44.10 -10.04 19.93
N GLU A 50 -43.65 -10.69 21.02
CA GLU A 50 -42.24 -10.97 21.28
C GLU A 50 -41.65 -11.96 20.24
N ALA A 51 -42.44 -12.93 19.77
CA ALA A 51 -42.07 -13.82 18.68
C ALA A 51 -41.89 -13.08 17.35
N ALA A 52 -42.76 -12.10 17.06
CA ALA A 52 -42.64 -11.26 15.86
C ALA A 52 -41.36 -10.39 15.91
N HIS A 53 -41.03 -9.86 17.09
CA HIS A 53 -39.77 -9.14 17.31
C HIS A 53 -38.54 -10.03 17.04
N SER A 54 -38.51 -11.25 17.62
CA SER A 54 -37.44 -12.22 17.30
C SER A 54 -37.43 -12.68 15.84
N GLY A 55 -38.55 -12.56 15.13
CA GLY A 55 -38.57 -12.71 13.66
C GLY A 55 -37.74 -11.64 12.96
N LEU A 56 -37.81 -10.38 13.39
CA LEU A 56 -36.94 -9.31 12.88
C LEU A 56 -35.47 -9.56 13.23
N ASP A 57 -35.20 -10.05 14.45
CA ASP A 57 -33.84 -10.41 14.87
C ASP A 57 -33.24 -11.53 14.03
N LEU A 58 -34.07 -12.51 13.64
CA LEU A 58 -33.67 -13.58 12.72
C LEU A 58 -33.33 -13.01 11.34
N VAL A 59 -34.10 -12.04 10.84
CA VAL A 59 -33.79 -11.35 9.58
C VAL A 59 -32.47 -10.61 9.70
N ALA A 60 -32.24 -9.85 10.78
CA ALA A 60 -30.98 -9.14 11.02
C ALA A 60 -29.78 -10.11 11.04
N ALA A 61 -29.82 -11.16 11.86
CA ALA A 61 -28.76 -12.17 11.92
C ALA A 61 -28.52 -12.85 10.57
N GLY A 62 -29.59 -13.10 9.79
CA GLY A 62 -29.49 -13.64 8.44
C GLY A 62 -28.76 -12.71 7.47
N VAL A 63 -29.04 -11.41 7.54
CA VAL A 63 -28.33 -10.37 6.78
C VAL A 63 -26.87 -10.32 7.19
N THR A 64 -26.54 -10.35 8.49
CA THR A 64 -25.16 -10.41 9.00
C THR A 64 -24.41 -11.63 8.46
N TRP A 65 -25.01 -12.83 8.55
CA TRP A 65 -24.41 -14.05 8.04
C TRP A 65 -24.19 -14.01 6.53
N PHE A 66 -25.16 -13.49 5.77
CA PHE A 66 -25.01 -13.30 4.34
C PHE A 66 -23.86 -12.32 4.03
N ALA A 67 -23.84 -11.16 4.70
CA ALA A 67 -22.83 -10.13 4.49
C ALA A 67 -21.42 -10.63 4.78
N VAL A 68 -21.21 -11.32 5.91
CA VAL A 68 -19.94 -11.97 6.27
C VAL A 68 -19.57 -13.07 5.26
N SER A 69 -20.57 -13.79 4.74
CA SER A 69 -20.33 -14.86 3.77
C SER A 69 -19.86 -14.33 2.42
N VAL A 70 -20.45 -13.23 1.95
CA VAL A 70 -20.09 -12.58 0.69
C VAL A 70 -18.83 -11.72 0.83
N SER A 71 -18.64 -11.03 1.95
CA SER A 71 -17.45 -10.18 2.17
C SER A 71 -16.14 -10.96 2.18
N SER A 72 -16.17 -12.20 2.66
CA SER A 72 -15.03 -13.13 2.64
C SER A 72 -14.75 -13.74 1.26
N ARG A 73 -15.43 -13.31 0.19
CA ARG A 73 -15.09 -13.73 -1.17
C ARG A 73 -13.87 -12.94 -1.68
N PRO A 74 -12.93 -13.60 -2.37
CA PRO A 74 -11.80 -12.90 -2.97
C PRO A 74 -12.27 -11.89 -4.03
N PRO A 75 -11.39 -10.97 -4.46
CA PRO A 75 -11.66 -10.10 -5.59
C PRO A 75 -12.04 -10.85 -6.87
N ASP A 76 -12.94 -10.27 -7.65
CA ASP A 76 -13.35 -10.79 -8.96
C ASP A 76 -13.31 -9.68 -10.04
N ARG A 77 -13.77 -9.99 -11.25
CA ARG A 77 -13.69 -9.07 -12.40
C ARG A 77 -14.57 -7.83 -12.24
N GLU A 78 -15.68 -7.94 -11.50
CA GLU A 78 -16.60 -6.82 -11.26
C GLU A 78 -16.23 -6.07 -9.97
N HIS A 79 -15.59 -6.75 -9.01
CA HIS A 79 -15.18 -6.26 -7.71
C HIS A 79 -13.68 -6.45 -7.50
N THR A 80 -12.87 -5.62 -8.16
CA THR A 80 -11.40 -5.75 -8.17
C THR A 80 -10.72 -5.52 -6.83
N TYR A 81 -11.39 -4.84 -5.89
CA TYR A 81 -10.93 -4.66 -4.51
C TYR A 81 -11.61 -5.63 -3.52
N GLY A 82 -12.36 -6.60 -4.04
CA GLY A 82 -13.12 -7.56 -3.23
C GLY A 82 -14.42 -7.01 -2.68
N HIS A 83 -14.99 -7.79 -1.76
CA HIS A 83 -16.37 -7.64 -1.31
C HIS A 83 -16.49 -7.08 0.12
N GLY A 84 -15.38 -6.59 0.70
CA GLY A 84 -15.30 -6.17 2.10
C GLY A 84 -16.34 -5.13 2.52
N LYS A 85 -16.69 -4.18 1.63
CA LYS A 85 -17.67 -3.11 1.90
C LYS A 85 -19.09 -3.63 2.16
N ILE A 86 -19.39 -4.89 1.84
CA ILE A 86 -20.69 -5.50 2.15
C ILE A 86 -20.90 -5.64 3.67
N GLU A 87 -19.84 -5.86 4.46
CA GLU A 87 -19.97 -5.83 5.93
C GLU A 87 -20.39 -4.46 6.43
N ASN A 88 -19.81 -3.38 5.87
CA ASN A 88 -20.18 -2.01 6.23
C ASN A 88 -21.65 -1.74 5.88
N LEU A 89 -22.11 -2.21 4.72
CA LEU A 89 -23.51 -2.06 4.32
C LEU A 89 -24.47 -2.80 5.27
N SER A 90 -24.13 -4.03 5.67
CA SER A 90 -24.87 -4.80 6.68
C SER A 90 -24.93 -4.07 8.02
N ALA A 91 -23.78 -3.59 8.50
CA ALA A 91 -23.71 -2.86 9.76
C ALA A 91 -24.56 -1.57 9.74
N LEU A 92 -24.63 -0.89 8.59
CA LEU A 92 -25.46 0.29 8.42
C LEU A 92 -26.95 -0.07 8.46
N PHE A 93 -27.34 -1.16 7.79
CA PHE A 93 -28.71 -1.68 7.81
C PHE A 93 -29.13 -2.09 9.23
N GLU A 94 -28.29 -2.83 9.96
CA GLU A 94 -28.55 -3.22 11.35
C GLU A 94 -28.63 -2.00 12.27
N THR A 95 -27.74 -1.02 12.11
CA THR A 95 -27.81 0.24 12.85
C THR A 95 -29.13 0.97 12.61
N PHE A 96 -29.62 0.97 11.36
CA PHE A 96 -30.91 1.57 11.02
C PHE A 96 -32.08 0.83 11.69
N LEU A 97 -32.09 -0.51 11.66
CA LEU A 97 -33.10 -1.30 12.38
C LEU A 97 -33.08 -1.01 13.88
N LEU A 98 -31.88 -0.96 14.48
CA LEU A 98 -31.70 -0.68 15.90
C LEU A 98 -32.21 0.72 16.28
N LEU A 99 -31.96 1.74 15.45
CA LEU A 99 -32.50 3.08 15.65
C LEU A 99 -34.03 3.10 15.56
N LEU A 100 -34.61 2.38 14.60
CA LEU A 100 -36.06 2.25 14.46
C LEU A 100 -36.68 1.59 15.70
N THR A 101 -36.05 0.53 16.23
CA THR A 101 -36.44 -0.11 17.48
C THR A 101 -36.35 0.85 18.67
N CYS A 102 -35.30 1.67 18.76
CA CYS A 102 -35.18 2.68 19.81
C CYS A 102 -36.31 3.71 19.77
N VAL A 103 -36.62 4.22 18.57
CA VAL A 103 -37.72 5.18 18.37
C VAL A 103 -39.06 4.54 18.77
N TRP A 104 -39.28 3.28 18.42
CA TRP A 104 -40.46 2.52 18.82
C TRP A 104 -40.56 2.36 20.34
N ILE A 105 -39.46 1.98 21.02
CA ILE A 105 -39.42 1.85 22.49
C ILE A 105 -39.72 3.19 23.17
N ILE A 106 -39.13 4.28 22.69
CA ILE A 106 -39.38 5.62 23.23
C ILE A 106 -40.87 5.98 23.07
N TYR A 107 -41.44 5.71 21.90
CA TYR A 107 -42.86 5.95 21.64
C TYR A 107 -43.75 5.15 22.60
N GLU A 108 -43.51 3.85 22.76
CA GLU A 108 -44.25 2.99 23.70
C GLU A 108 -44.09 3.43 25.15
N ALA A 109 -42.88 3.80 25.57
CA ALA A 109 -42.61 4.26 26.94
C ALA A 109 -43.35 5.59 27.25
N ILE A 110 -43.40 6.53 26.29
CA ILE A 110 -44.19 7.76 26.42
C ILE A 110 -45.68 7.45 26.48
N GLN A 111 -46.18 6.53 25.63
CA GLN A 111 -47.58 6.11 25.66
C GLN A 111 -47.98 5.50 27.00
N ARG A 112 -47.14 4.65 27.58
CA ARG A 112 -47.34 4.06 28.92
C ARG A 112 -47.29 5.10 30.04
N LEU A 113 -46.43 6.12 29.92
CA LEU A 113 -46.28 7.13 30.96
C LEU A 113 -47.48 8.10 31.05
N PHE A 114 -48.15 8.37 29.92
CA PHE A 114 -49.19 9.41 29.83
C PHE A 114 -50.59 8.93 29.45
N PHE A 115 -50.74 7.80 28.75
CA PHE A 115 -52.00 7.46 28.07
C PHE A 115 -52.55 6.05 28.35
N LYS A 116 -51.76 5.08 28.82
CA LYS A 116 -52.21 3.68 29.02
C LYS A 116 -51.72 3.06 30.33
N GLU A 117 -52.64 2.53 31.12
CA GLU A 117 -52.35 1.51 32.14
C GLU A 117 -52.36 0.14 31.45
N VAL A 118 -51.19 -0.47 31.29
CA VAL A 118 -51.09 -1.82 30.72
C VAL A 118 -51.20 -2.81 31.86
N GLU A 119 -52.32 -3.52 31.95
CA GLU A 119 -52.43 -4.72 32.77
C GLU A 119 -51.56 -5.81 32.13
N ILE A 120 -50.35 -6.01 32.66
CA ILE A 120 -49.50 -7.11 32.23
C ILE A 120 -50.03 -8.38 32.90
N GLU A 121 -50.74 -9.22 32.15
CA GLU A 121 -51.05 -10.57 32.59
C GLU A 121 -49.74 -11.37 32.70
N ALA A 122 -49.18 -11.36 33.91
CA ALA A 122 -47.95 -12.04 34.27
C ALA A 122 -48.15 -13.57 34.27
N ASN A 123 -48.08 -14.18 33.08
CA ASN A 123 -48.01 -15.62 32.94
C ASN A 123 -46.58 -16.11 33.23
N ILE A 124 -46.43 -17.10 34.12
CA ILE A 124 -45.14 -17.71 34.49
C ILE A 124 -44.38 -18.18 33.23
N TRP A 125 -45.09 -18.65 32.22
CA TRP A 125 -44.51 -19.06 30.94
C TRP A 125 -43.86 -17.90 30.17
N ALA A 126 -44.42 -16.69 30.24
CA ALA A 126 -43.83 -15.51 29.60
C ALA A 126 -42.50 -15.13 30.27
N PHE A 127 -42.43 -15.18 31.61
CA PHE A 127 -41.19 -14.95 32.36
C PHE A 127 -40.11 -15.96 32.02
N LEU A 128 -40.45 -17.25 31.98
CA LEU A 128 -39.50 -18.31 31.67
C LEU A 128 -38.92 -18.13 30.26
N VAL A 129 -39.77 -17.85 29.27
CA VAL A 129 -39.36 -17.63 27.88
C VAL A 129 -38.48 -16.39 27.75
N MET A 130 -38.82 -15.27 28.41
CA MET A 130 -37.97 -14.07 28.41
C MET A 130 -36.61 -14.33 29.05
N LEU A 131 -36.55 -15.04 30.19
CA LEU A 131 -35.30 -15.33 30.88
C LEU A 131 -34.39 -16.26 30.06
N ILE A 132 -34.97 -17.25 29.38
CA ILE A 132 -34.25 -18.10 28.42
C ILE A 132 -33.73 -17.25 27.24
N SER A 133 -34.53 -16.32 26.73
CA SER A 133 -34.14 -15.44 25.63
C SER A 133 -32.95 -14.57 26.00
N ILE A 134 -33.00 -13.89 27.15
CA ILE A 134 -31.89 -13.09 27.68
C ILE A 134 -30.61 -13.92 27.81
N ALA A 135 -30.69 -15.16 28.32
CA ALA A 135 -29.53 -16.02 28.46
C ALA A 135 -28.88 -16.38 27.11
N ILE A 136 -29.71 -16.68 26.11
CA ILE A 136 -29.25 -16.99 24.74
C ILE A 136 -28.66 -15.74 24.08
N ASP A 137 -29.33 -14.60 24.18
CA ASP A 137 -28.86 -13.32 23.63
C ASP A 137 -27.54 -12.88 24.27
N PHE A 138 -27.38 -13.09 25.57
CA PHE A 138 -26.12 -12.82 26.27
C PHE A 138 -24.98 -13.69 25.74
N SER A 139 -25.21 -14.99 25.56
CA SER A 139 -24.22 -15.90 24.97
C SER A 139 -23.85 -15.47 23.54
N ARG A 140 -24.86 -15.15 22.73
CA ARG A 140 -24.73 -14.72 21.34
C ARG A 140 -23.96 -13.40 21.21
N SER A 141 -24.41 -12.36 21.90
CA SER A 141 -23.76 -11.05 21.94
C SER A 141 -22.30 -11.17 22.38
N ARG A 142 -22.00 -11.98 23.41
CA ARG A 142 -20.63 -12.20 23.88
C ARG A 142 -19.75 -12.90 22.84
N ALA A 143 -20.28 -13.91 22.14
CA ALA A 143 -19.57 -14.63 21.10
C ALA A 143 -19.29 -13.73 19.88
N LEU A 144 -20.31 -13.03 19.39
CA LEU A 144 -20.20 -12.09 18.27
C LEU A 144 -19.21 -10.97 18.60
N TYR A 145 -19.34 -10.32 19.75
CA TYR A 145 -18.46 -9.21 20.15
C TYR A 145 -16.99 -9.63 20.25
N ARG A 146 -16.71 -10.87 20.72
CA ARG A 146 -15.35 -11.41 20.78
C ARG A 146 -14.73 -11.52 19.38
N VAL A 147 -15.47 -12.08 18.43
CA VAL A 147 -14.99 -12.28 17.06
C VAL A 147 -14.95 -10.97 16.26
N ALA A 148 -15.94 -10.10 16.46
CA ALA A 148 -15.99 -8.76 15.89
C ALA A 148 -14.74 -7.95 16.23
N ARG A 149 -14.34 -7.92 17.51
CA ARG A 149 -13.12 -7.24 17.97
C ARG A 149 -11.84 -7.90 17.47
N LYS A 150 -11.79 -9.23 17.47
CA LYS A 150 -10.61 -9.99 17.03
C LYS A 150 -10.31 -9.76 15.54
N HIS A 151 -11.34 -9.70 14.71
CA HIS A 151 -11.22 -9.66 13.25
C HIS A 151 -11.68 -8.35 12.62
N LYS A 152 -11.91 -7.31 13.45
CA LYS A 152 -12.38 -5.97 13.04
C LYS A 152 -13.61 -6.01 12.11
N SER A 153 -14.56 -6.90 12.40
CA SER A 153 -15.78 -7.08 11.59
C SER A 153 -16.90 -6.17 12.09
N GLN A 154 -17.25 -5.18 11.28
CA GLN A 154 -18.30 -4.21 11.62
C GLN A 154 -19.70 -4.85 11.63
N ALA A 155 -19.97 -5.79 10.71
CA ALA A 155 -21.24 -6.51 10.68
C ALA A 155 -21.46 -7.32 11.98
N LEU A 156 -20.44 -8.06 12.44
CA LEU A 156 -20.54 -8.80 13.70
C LEU A 156 -20.61 -7.87 14.92
N GLU A 157 -19.99 -6.68 14.86
CA GLU A 157 -20.07 -5.68 15.94
C GLU A 157 -21.48 -5.10 16.05
N ALA A 158 -22.10 -4.78 14.92
CA ALA A 158 -23.47 -4.27 14.87
C ALA A 158 -24.49 -5.31 15.37
N ASP A 159 -24.40 -6.56 14.91
CA ASP A 159 -25.27 -7.67 15.36
C ASP A 159 -25.09 -7.95 16.86
N ALA A 160 -23.84 -7.90 17.36
CA ALA A 160 -23.57 -8.02 18.79
C ALA A 160 -24.22 -6.90 19.62
N LEU A 161 -24.19 -5.67 19.11
CA LEU A 161 -24.75 -4.48 19.76
C LEU A 161 -26.28 -4.50 19.73
N HIS A 162 -26.88 -4.98 18.64
CA HIS A 162 -28.32 -5.22 18.53
C HIS A 162 -28.78 -6.16 19.65
N PHE A 163 -28.21 -7.35 19.76
CA PHE A 163 -28.60 -8.28 20.85
C PHE A 163 -28.24 -7.78 22.24
N SER A 164 -27.17 -6.99 22.38
CA SER A 164 -26.88 -6.37 23.67
C SER A 164 -28.00 -5.42 24.10
N THR A 165 -28.58 -4.70 23.14
CA THR A 165 -29.72 -3.80 23.38
C THR A 165 -30.94 -4.58 23.81
N ASP A 166 -31.24 -5.71 23.16
CA ASP A 166 -32.40 -6.54 23.50
C ASP A 166 -32.30 -7.09 24.91
N ILE A 167 -31.08 -7.46 25.36
CA ILE A 167 -30.82 -7.86 26.75
C ILE A 167 -31.12 -6.72 27.71
N TRP A 168 -30.64 -5.50 27.43
CA TRP A 168 -30.89 -4.34 28.29
C TRP A 168 -32.38 -4.00 28.33
N SER A 169 -33.04 -3.97 27.17
CA SER A 169 -34.48 -3.71 27.04
C SER A 169 -35.30 -4.74 27.83
N SER A 170 -35.04 -6.03 27.62
CA SER A 170 -35.71 -7.13 28.33
C SER A 170 -35.43 -7.12 29.83
N SER A 171 -34.21 -6.74 30.24
CA SER A 171 -33.85 -6.62 31.66
C SER A 171 -34.59 -5.47 32.33
N VAL A 172 -34.78 -4.34 31.64
CA VAL A 172 -35.61 -3.24 32.15
C VAL A 172 -37.05 -3.70 32.35
N VAL A 173 -37.65 -4.37 31.35
CA VAL A 173 -39.03 -4.86 31.45
C VAL A 173 -39.21 -5.85 32.60
N ILE A 174 -38.28 -6.80 32.78
CA ILE A 174 -38.31 -7.75 33.92
C ILE A 174 -38.15 -6.99 35.24
N GLY A 175 -37.22 -6.03 35.30
CA GLY A 175 -37.03 -5.18 36.47
C GLY A 175 -38.29 -4.39 36.83
N GLY A 176 -38.92 -3.77 35.84
CA GLY A 176 -40.19 -3.06 35.99
C GLY A 176 -41.31 -3.95 36.52
N LEU A 177 -41.46 -5.15 35.96
CA LEU A 177 -42.42 -6.15 36.42
C LEU A 177 -42.21 -6.58 37.88
N VAL A 178 -40.95 -6.77 38.30
CA VAL A 178 -40.61 -7.07 39.70
C VAL A 178 -40.95 -5.88 40.61
N LEU A 179 -40.66 -4.65 40.18
CA LEU A 179 -40.99 -3.44 40.93
C LEU A 179 -42.49 -3.22 41.06
N VAL A 180 -43.29 -3.53 40.03
CA VAL A 180 -44.76 -3.50 40.08
C VAL A 180 -45.27 -4.51 41.11
N ARG A 181 -44.76 -5.75 41.10
CA ARG A 181 -45.14 -6.76 42.11
C ARG A 181 -44.75 -6.37 43.53
N LEU A 182 -43.62 -5.72 43.71
CA LEU A 182 -43.20 -5.18 45.01
C LEU A 182 -44.04 -3.96 45.42
N SER A 183 -44.47 -3.14 44.46
CA SER A 183 -45.38 -2.02 44.68
C SER A 183 -46.74 -2.50 45.20
N ASP A 184 -47.28 -3.59 44.64
CA ASP A 184 -48.53 -4.20 45.13
C ASP A 184 -48.43 -4.68 46.59
N LEU A 185 -47.22 -5.07 47.03
CA LEU A 185 -46.94 -5.49 48.41
C LEU A 185 -46.67 -4.30 49.36
N LEU A 186 -46.12 -3.19 48.87
CA LEU A 186 -45.67 -2.04 49.66
C LEU A 186 -46.59 -0.81 49.56
N GLY A 187 -47.62 -0.86 48.71
CA GLY A 187 -48.62 0.21 48.52
C GLY A 187 -48.08 1.49 47.87
N ALA A 188 -47.04 1.39 47.04
CA ALA A 188 -46.27 2.54 46.57
C ALA A 188 -46.43 2.79 45.06
N GLU A 189 -47.56 3.39 44.67
CA GLU A 189 -47.99 3.61 43.27
C GLU A 189 -46.95 4.30 42.35
N TRP A 190 -46.00 5.06 42.91
CA TRP A 190 -44.95 5.73 42.12
C TRP A 190 -43.95 4.76 41.47
N LEU A 191 -43.80 3.54 42.01
CA LEU A 191 -42.91 2.50 41.47
C LEU A 191 -43.37 1.99 40.09
N VAL A 192 -44.67 2.08 39.79
CA VAL A 192 -45.23 1.67 38.49
C VAL A 192 -44.70 2.54 37.35
N LYS A 193 -44.38 3.82 37.61
CA LYS A 193 -43.80 4.74 36.61
C LYS A 193 -42.29 4.62 36.45
N ALA A 194 -41.61 3.92 37.36
CA ALA A 194 -40.16 3.75 37.30
C ALA A 194 -39.70 2.92 36.09
N ASP A 195 -40.50 1.94 35.65
CA ASP A 195 -40.22 1.11 34.47
C ASP A 195 -40.14 1.94 33.18
N ALA A 196 -41.13 2.81 32.94
CA ALA A 196 -41.17 3.67 31.75
C ALA A 196 -39.98 4.66 31.72
N VAL A 197 -39.58 5.20 32.87
CA VAL A 197 -38.42 6.09 32.97
C VAL A 197 -37.11 5.32 32.72
N ALA A 198 -36.99 4.10 33.26
CA ALA A 198 -35.83 3.24 33.01
C ALA A 198 -35.74 2.84 31.53
N ALA A 199 -36.87 2.53 30.89
CA ALA A 199 -36.93 2.20 29.47
C ALA A 199 -36.51 3.38 28.58
N LEU A 200 -36.95 4.60 28.89
CA LEU A 200 -36.48 5.81 28.22
C LEU A 200 -34.98 6.03 28.39
N GLY A 201 -34.45 5.80 29.60
CA GLY A 201 -33.02 5.91 29.89
C GLY A 201 -32.18 4.94 29.05
N VAL A 202 -32.57 3.66 29.02
CA VAL A 202 -31.89 2.64 28.21
C VAL A 202 -31.99 2.95 26.72
N ALA A 203 -33.19 3.31 26.22
CA ALA A 203 -33.38 3.66 24.82
C ALA A 203 -32.52 4.88 24.41
N GLY A 204 -32.36 5.87 25.29
CA GLY A 204 -31.47 7.01 25.05
C GLY A 204 -29.99 6.62 24.94
N ILE A 205 -29.51 5.74 25.82
CA ILE A 205 -28.13 5.22 25.78
C ILE A 205 -27.90 4.44 24.49
N VAL A 206 -28.82 3.55 24.14
CA VAL A 206 -28.73 2.72 22.94
C VAL A 206 -28.76 3.61 21.70
N MET A 207 -29.70 4.56 21.61
CA MET A 207 -29.78 5.49 20.49
C MET A 207 -28.45 6.24 20.29
N TYR A 208 -27.81 6.71 21.36
CA TYR A 208 -26.49 7.34 21.29
C TYR A 208 -25.41 6.39 20.72
N VAL A 209 -25.36 5.14 21.19
CA VAL A 209 -24.41 4.13 20.71
C VAL A 209 -24.66 3.81 19.24
N SER A 210 -25.93 3.65 18.83
CA SER A 210 -26.33 3.36 17.45
C SER A 210 -25.99 4.50 16.50
N VAL A 211 -26.28 5.76 16.86
CA VAL A 211 -25.88 6.92 16.04
C VAL A 211 -24.36 6.96 15.87
N ARG A 212 -23.61 6.72 16.95
CA ARG A 212 -22.14 6.71 16.90
C ARG A 212 -21.61 5.58 16.01
N LEU A 213 -22.20 4.39 16.07
CA LEU A 213 -21.87 3.26 15.21
C LEU A 213 -22.18 3.58 13.75
N GLY A 214 -23.39 4.09 13.46
CA GLY A 214 -23.82 4.47 12.12
C GLY A 214 -22.90 5.49 11.46
N MET A 215 -22.48 6.52 12.21
CA MET A 215 -21.52 7.51 11.71
C MET A 215 -20.17 6.87 11.36
N ARG A 216 -19.66 5.93 12.18
CA ARG A 216 -18.43 5.19 11.86
C ARG A 216 -18.58 4.34 10.61
N THR A 217 -19.72 3.69 10.44
CA THR A 217 -20.00 2.85 9.27
C THR A 217 -20.11 3.69 8.00
N ILE A 218 -20.79 4.84 8.05
CA ILE A 218 -20.85 5.80 6.94
C ILE A 218 -19.45 6.32 6.60
N SER A 219 -18.65 6.72 7.60
CA SER A 219 -17.26 7.14 7.38
C SER A 219 -16.43 6.05 6.71
N ALA A 220 -16.59 4.79 7.09
CA ALA A 220 -15.90 3.68 6.46
C ALA A 220 -16.36 3.45 5.00
N LEU A 221 -17.65 3.64 4.69
CA LEU A 221 -18.15 3.59 3.31
C LEU A 221 -17.59 4.71 2.42
N LEU A 222 -17.36 5.89 3.01
CA LEU A 222 -16.74 7.07 2.38
C LEU A 222 -15.21 7.00 2.31
N ASP A 223 -14.60 5.86 2.62
CA ASP A 223 -13.15 5.64 2.60
C ASP A 223 -12.37 6.59 3.55
N ALA A 224 -12.97 6.93 4.70
CA ALA A 224 -12.29 7.73 5.71
C ALA A 224 -11.15 6.95 6.39
N ALA A 225 -9.96 7.53 6.41
CA ALA A 225 -8.82 6.99 7.14
C ALA A 225 -8.97 7.22 8.66
N PRO A 226 -8.50 6.28 9.51
CA PRO A 226 -8.37 6.52 10.94
C PRO A 226 -7.54 7.77 11.24
N ALA A 227 -7.91 8.49 12.30
CA ALA A 227 -7.23 9.71 12.70
C ALA A 227 -5.74 9.46 13.01
N GLY A 228 -4.85 10.30 12.46
CA GLY A 228 -3.40 10.24 12.65
C GLY A 228 -2.68 9.20 11.78
N LEU A 229 -3.37 8.15 11.30
CA LEU A 229 -2.74 7.05 10.57
C LEU A 229 -2.13 7.50 9.23
N ARG A 230 -2.77 8.46 8.56
CA ARG A 230 -2.22 9.05 7.33
C ARG A 230 -0.85 9.69 7.56
N ASP A 231 -0.73 10.47 8.62
CA ASP A 231 0.49 11.24 8.89
C ASP A 231 1.59 10.33 9.45
N GLU A 232 1.21 9.30 10.22
CA GLU A 232 2.10 8.23 10.64
C GLU A 232 2.72 7.48 9.45
N ILE A 233 1.89 7.07 8.48
CA ILE A 233 2.36 6.43 7.25
C ILE A 233 3.22 7.38 6.43
N ALA A 234 2.79 8.64 6.24
CA ALA A 234 3.55 9.61 5.47
C ALA A 234 4.91 9.89 6.09
N TYR A 235 5.01 9.93 7.41
CA TYR A 235 6.29 10.08 8.09
C TYR A 235 7.17 8.83 7.95
N ALA A 236 6.59 7.65 8.11
CA ALA A 236 7.33 6.40 8.04
C ALA A 236 7.83 6.07 6.61
N ALA A 237 7.08 6.51 5.59
CA ALA A 237 7.45 6.34 4.19
C ALA A 237 8.61 7.25 3.72
N LEU A 238 9.13 8.16 4.57
CA LEU A 238 10.35 8.94 4.32
C LEU A 238 11.62 8.07 4.52
N VAL A 239 11.72 6.99 3.75
CA VAL A 239 12.88 6.09 3.74
C VAL A 239 14.07 6.77 3.01
N PRO A 240 15.32 6.27 3.18
CA PRO A 240 16.47 6.83 2.47
C PRO A 240 16.24 6.93 0.96
N GLY A 241 16.51 8.09 0.38
CA GLY A 241 16.26 8.39 -1.04
C GLY A 241 14.93 9.09 -1.33
N VAL A 242 13.96 9.05 -0.40
CA VAL A 242 12.71 9.83 -0.52
C VAL A 242 12.96 11.27 -0.07
N LEU A 243 12.68 12.22 -0.96
CA LEU A 243 12.78 13.65 -0.69
C LEU A 243 11.51 14.21 -0.05
N GLU A 244 10.35 13.73 -0.51
CA GLU A 244 9.04 14.20 -0.05
C GLU A 244 7.99 13.10 -0.24
N VAL A 245 7.02 13.03 0.67
CA VAL A 245 5.79 12.25 0.48
C VAL A 245 4.68 13.19 0.01
N LYS A 246 4.52 13.30 -1.30
CA LYS A 246 3.56 14.23 -1.93
C LYS A 246 2.12 13.84 -1.63
N ARG A 247 1.83 12.54 -1.54
CA ARG A 247 0.48 12.04 -1.26
C ARG A 247 0.50 10.71 -0.52
N ALA A 248 -0.32 10.61 0.50
CA ALA A 248 -0.70 9.37 1.16
C ALA A 248 -2.23 9.29 1.23
N ARG A 249 -2.80 8.23 0.64
CA ARG A 249 -4.24 7.91 0.72
C ARG A 249 -4.40 6.54 1.35
N ILE A 250 -5.33 6.42 2.28
CA ILE A 250 -5.61 5.17 2.98
C ILE A 250 -7.11 4.94 2.92
N ARG A 251 -7.51 3.70 2.69
CA ARG A 251 -8.92 3.30 2.78
C ARG A 251 -9.04 1.91 3.41
N ILE A 252 -10.22 1.63 3.96
CA ILE A 252 -10.53 0.39 4.65
C ILE A 252 -11.80 -0.20 4.04
N ALA A 253 -11.75 -1.46 3.62
CA ALA A 253 -12.91 -2.19 3.10
C ALA A 253 -13.13 -3.45 3.93
N GLY A 254 -14.03 -3.38 4.92
CA GLY A 254 -14.21 -4.44 5.90
C GLY A 254 -12.91 -4.68 6.69
N PRO A 255 -12.36 -5.91 6.71
CA PRO A 255 -11.10 -6.20 7.40
C PRO A 255 -9.84 -5.89 6.58
N GLU A 256 -9.98 -5.57 5.28
CA GLU A 256 -8.86 -5.30 4.37
C GLU A 256 -8.53 -3.81 4.37
N THR A 257 -7.25 -3.50 4.20
CA THR A 257 -6.75 -2.12 4.19
C THR A 257 -5.88 -1.85 2.99
N PHE A 258 -5.96 -0.64 2.44
CA PHE A 258 -5.24 -0.24 1.24
C PHE A 258 -4.54 1.09 1.46
N ALA A 259 -3.33 1.23 0.91
CA ALA A 259 -2.58 2.48 0.96
C ALA A 259 -2.00 2.82 -0.42
N ASP A 260 -2.28 4.03 -0.90
CA ASP A 260 -1.62 4.60 -2.08
C ASP A 260 -0.63 5.68 -1.62
N LEU A 261 0.62 5.54 -2.04
CA LEU A 261 1.68 6.51 -1.80
C LEU A 261 2.15 7.14 -3.10
N THR A 262 2.51 8.41 -3.03
CA THR A 262 3.26 9.11 -4.09
C THR A 262 4.50 9.71 -3.44
N LEU A 263 5.64 9.10 -3.73
CA LEU A 263 6.95 9.44 -3.19
C LEU A 263 7.71 10.24 -4.23
N VAL A 264 8.41 11.26 -3.76
CA VAL A 264 9.26 12.11 -4.60
C VAL A 264 10.69 11.69 -4.38
N VAL A 265 11.40 11.35 -5.45
CA VAL A 265 12.82 10.99 -5.43
C VAL A 265 13.61 11.91 -6.35
N SER A 266 14.93 11.83 -6.30
CA SER A 266 15.79 12.62 -7.18
C SER A 266 15.73 12.10 -8.63
N HIS A 267 15.79 12.96 -9.64
CA HIS A 267 15.69 12.56 -11.06
C HIS A 267 16.91 11.80 -11.59
N ASP A 268 18.01 11.79 -10.85
CA ASP A 268 19.22 11.00 -11.12
C ASP A 268 19.15 9.57 -10.55
N THR A 269 18.08 9.25 -9.80
CA THR A 269 17.84 7.91 -9.26
C THR A 269 17.57 6.95 -10.41
N THR A 270 18.31 5.83 -10.47
CA THR A 270 18.08 4.81 -11.49
C THR A 270 16.72 4.13 -11.29
N LEU A 271 16.20 3.48 -12.33
CA LEU A 271 14.93 2.76 -12.21
C LEU A 271 14.98 1.67 -11.13
N GLU A 272 16.11 0.97 -11.02
CA GLU A 272 16.33 -0.08 -10.02
C GLU A 272 16.35 0.50 -8.60
N GLN A 273 17.09 1.59 -8.37
CA GLN A 273 17.10 2.29 -7.08
C GLN A 273 15.72 2.84 -6.70
N ALA A 274 14.97 3.35 -7.68
CA ALA A 274 13.60 3.79 -7.47
C ALA A 274 12.72 2.61 -7.03
N HIS A 275 12.84 1.45 -7.67
CA HIS A 275 12.11 0.26 -7.28
C HIS A 275 12.45 -0.19 -5.84
N GLU A 276 13.73 -0.18 -5.48
CA GLU A 276 14.17 -0.50 -4.11
C GLU A 276 13.59 0.48 -3.07
N ILE A 277 13.54 1.78 -3.39
CA ILE A 277 12.91 2.79 -2.52
C ILE A 277 11.41 2.50 -2.34
N ALA A 278 10.71 2.14 -3.43
CA ALA A 278 9.30 1.76 -3.36
C ALA A 278 9.09 0.54 -2.46
N ASP A 279 9.88 -0.51 -2.62
CA ASP A 279 9.80 -1.74 -1.83
C ASP A 279 10.08 -1.48 -0.35
N GLN A 280 11.07 -0.63 -0.04
CA GLN A 280 11.36 -0.23 1.33
C GLN A 280 10.20 0.54 1.96
N ALA A 281 9.61 1.49 1.23
CA ALA A 281 8.46 2.24 1.71
C ALA A 281 7.24 1.32 1.93
N GLU A 282 6.97 0.39 1.01
CA GLU A 282 5.93 -0.63 1.16
C GLU A 282 6.13 -1.48 2.41
N ALA A 283 7.37 -1.95 2.64
CA ALA A 283 7.69 -2.76 3.81
C ALA A 283 7.44 -2.00 5.12
N VAL A 284 7.82 -0.73 5.19
CA VAL A 284 7.57 0.12 6.37
C VAL A 284 6.07 0.36 6.59
N VAL A 285 5.29 0.61 5.53
CA VAL A 285 3.83 0.72 5.64
C VAL A 285 3.21 -0.59 6.13
N CYS A 286 3.68 -1.73 5.64
CA CYS A 286 3.21 -3.05 6.07
C CYS A 286 3.50 -3.36 7.55
N GLN A 287 4.52 -2.73 8.15
CA GLN A 287 4.76 -2.84 9.60
C GLN A 287 3.70 -2.11 10.42
N ILE A 288 3.24 -0.95 9.95
CA ILE A 288 2.18 -0.15 10.60
C ILE A 288 0.81 -0.78 10.36
N MET A 289 0.57 -1.25 9.15
CA MET A 289 -0.68 -1.87 8.71
C MET A 289 -0.44 -3.28 8.16
N PRO A 290 -0.31 -4.29 9.05
CA PRO A 290 -0.09 -5.66 8.62
C PRO A 290 -1.19 -6.17 7.69
N GLY A 291 -0.78 -6.65 6.51
CA GLY A 291 -1.69 -7.16 5.48
C GLY A 291 -2.35 -6.09 4.61
N ALA A 292 -1.86 -4.85 4.65
CA ALA A 292 -2.30 -3.83 3.71
C ALA A 292 -1.83 -4.13 2.28
N ASP A 293 -2.68 -3.81 1.31
CA ASP A 293 -2.32 -3.75 -0.11
C ASP A 293 -1.80 -2.33 -0.39
N VAL A 294 -0.51 -2.20 -0.66
CA VAL A 294 0.20 -0.93 -0.77
C VAL A 294 0.64 -0.73 -2.22
N VAL A 295 0.35 0.45 -2.77
CA VAL A 295 0.84 0.85 -4.09
C VAL A 295 1.67 2.12 -3.94
N VAL A 296 2.92 2.05 -4.36
CA VAL A 296 3.85 3.18 -4.33
C VAL A 296 4.06 3.69 -5.75
N HIS A 297 3.73 4.96 -5.98
CA HIS A 297 4.09 5.69 -7.19
C HIS A 297 5.29 6.59 -6.90
N ILE A 298 6.28 6.59 -7.80
CA ILE A 298 7.46 7.43 -7.69
C ILE A 298 7.39 8.55 -8.71
N GLU A 299 7.59 9.78 -8.24
CA GLU A 299 7.72 10.97 -9.07
C GLU A 299 9.15 11.54 -8.93
N PRO A 300 9.86 11.79 -10.04
CA PRO A 300 11.16 12.44 -9.97
C PRO A 300 10.99 13.95 -9.71
N LEU A 301 11.85 14.52 -8.87
CA LEU A 301 11.97 15.96 -8.67
C LEU A 301 13.18 16.50 -9.44
N VAL A 302 12.93 17.50 -10.26
CA VAL A 302 13.96 18.33 -10.90
C VAL A 302 14.21 19.52 -9.98
N ARG A 303 15.45 19.72 -9.51
CA ARG A 303 15.81 20.90 -8.71
C ARG A 303 16.36 21.99 -9.63
N GLU A 304 16.14 23.26 -9.29
CA GLU A 304 16.72 24.39 -10.02
C GLU A 304 18.26 24.39 -9.97
N GLU A 305 18.84 23.70 -8.99
CA GLU A 305 20.29 23.55 -8.77
C GLU A 305 20.88 22.32 -9.48
N ASP A 306 20.10 21.63 -10.31
CA ASP A 306 20.56 20.47 -11.07
C ASP A 306 21.84 20.81 -11.86
N SER A 307 22.81 19.90 -11.81
CA SER A 307 24.02 20.05 -12.62
C SER A 307 23.66 20.10 -14.10
N VAL A 308 24.42 20.90 -14.87
CA VAL A 308 24.27 20.97 -16.34
C VAL A 308 24.28 19.57 -16.96
N VAL A 309 25.15 18.68 -16.47
CA VAL A 309 25.26 17.29 -16.92
C VAL A 309 23.93 16.53 -16.74
N SER A 310 23.29 16.64 -15.57
CA SER A 310 22.04 15.96 -15.29
C SER A 310 20.87 16.50 -16.13
N THR A 311 20.84 17.81 -16.37
CA THR A 311 19.85 18.46 -17.24
C THR A 311 20.00 18.00 -18.68
N VAL A 312 21.23 17.96 -19.19
CA VAL A 312 21.56 17.47 -20.55
C VAL A 312 21.12 16.03 -20.73
N ARG A 313 21.51 15.12 -19.80
CA ARG A 313 21.12 13.71 -19.87
C ARG A 313 19.61 13.52 -19.84
N ARG A 314 18.90 14.26 -18.98
CA ARG A 314 17.42 14.23 -18.90
C ARG A 314 16.77 14.67 -20.21
N LEU A 315 17.26 15.75 -20.82
CA LEU A 315 16.73 16.24 -22.10
C LEU A 315 17.00 15.25 -23.24
N ALA A 316 18.15 14.59 -23.24
CA ALA A 316 18.47 13.56 -24.23
C ALA A 316 17.53 12.36 -24.07
N ALA A 317 17.37 11.86 -22.84
CA ALA A 317 16.47 10.75 -22.54
C ALA A 317 15.00 11.05 -22.92
N LYS A 318 14.54 12.29 -22.69
CA LYS A 318 13.20 12.76 -23.12
C LYS A 318 12.97 12.62 -24.63
N LEU A 319 14.03 12.68 -25.43
CA LEU A 319 14.00 12.55 -26.88
C LEU A 319 14.43 11.15 -27.36
N GLY A 320 14.57 10.19 -26.45
CA GLY A 320 14.96 8.81 -26.77
C GLY A 320 16.42 8.69 -27.21
N MET A 321 17.29 9.59 -26.73
CA MET A 321 18.73 9.59 -27.01
C MET A 321 19.51 9.45 -25.72
N SER A 322 20.78 9.07 -25.81
CA SER A 322 21.72 9.04 -24.69
C SER A 322 22.76 10.13 -24.88
N ALA A 323 23.16 10.79 -23.78
CA ALA A 323 24.16 11.85 -23.80
C ALA A 323 25.31 11.51 -22.85
N HIS A 324 26.53 11.52 -23.37
CA HIS A 324 27.74 11.28 -22.60
C HIS A 324 28.83 12.30 -22.97
N GLY A 325 29.97 12.25 -22.29
CA GLY A 325 31.10 13.16 -22.58
C GLY A 325 30.81 14.66 -22.37
N VAL A 326 29.85 15.01 -21.49
CA VAL A 326 29.43 16.41 -21.30
C VAL A 326 30.54 17.25 -20.67
N ARG A 327 31.09 18.19 -21.44
CA ARG A 327 32.16 19.11 -21.06
C ARG A 327 31.70 20.57 -21.20
N ILE A 328 32.16 21.42 -20.31
CA ILE A 328 31.83 22.86 -20.32
C ILE A 328 33.13 23.64 -20.36
N TYR A 329 33.25 24.55 -21.33
CA TYR A 329 34.38 25.46 -21.45
C TYR A 329 33.91 26.90 -21.26
N ASP A 330 34.63 27.66 -20.43
CA ASP A 330 34.45 29.11 -20.33
C ASP A 330 35.38 29.79 -21.36
N VAL A 331 34.79 30.40 -22.39
CA VAL A 331 35.49 31.12 -23.45
C VAL A 331 35.13 32.61 -23.35
N ALA A 332 35.99 33.37 -22.68
CA ALA A 332 35.73 34.77 -22.30
C ALA A 332 34.41 34.90 -21.49
N ASP A 333 33.40 35.58 -22.02
CA ASP A 333 32.07 35.74 -21.40
C ASP A 333 31.05 34.65 -21.84
N ASN A 334 31.44 33.74 -22.73
CA ASN A 334 30.56 32.72 -23.30
C ASN A 334 30.88 31.32 -22.76
N ARG A 335 29.84 30.52 -22.50
CA ARG A 335 29.99 29.11 -22.15
C ARG A 335 29.67 28.21 -23.34
N LEU A 336 30.62 27.34 -23.66
CA LEU A 336 30.50 26.29 -24.66
C LEU A 336 30.23 24.96 -23.97
N LEU A 337 29.17 24.28 -24.40
CA LEU A 337 28.84 22.91 -24.01
C LEU A 337 29.23 21.95 -25.14
N GLU A 338 30.11 21.01 -24.87
CA GLU A 338 30.49 19.93 -25.78
C GLU A 338 29.97 18.59 -25.23
N LEU A 339 29.44 17.73 -26.09
CA LEU A 339 28.91 16.43 -25.68
C LEU A 339 28.79 15.46 -26.86
N HIS A 340 28.68 14.18 -26.55
CA HIS A 340 28.32 13.14 -27.51
C HIS A 340 26.87 12.73 -27.32
N ILE A 341 26.17 12.51 -28.43
CA ILE A 341 24.78 12.07 -28.46
C ILE A 341 24.68 10.78 -29.24
N GLU A 342 24.22 9.75 -28.55
CA GLU A 342 23.97 8.44 -29.12
C GLU A 342 22.54 8.37 -29.69
N VAL A 343 22.44 7.95 -30.95
CA VAL A 343 21.17 7.80 -31.69
C VAL A 343 21.08 6.41 -32.32
N GLU A 344 19.88 5.95 -32.65
CA GLU A 344 19.70 4.66 -33.33
C GLU A 344 20.48 4.59 -34.66
N ASP A 345 21.17 3.48 -34.90
CA ASP A 345 22.02 3.23 -36.07
C ASP A 345 21.25 3.14 -37.40
N THR A 346 19.95 2.87 -37.34
CA THR A 346 19.06 2.84 -38.50
C THR A 346 18.65 4.21 -39.03
N LEU A 347 18.93 5.29 -38.30
CA LEU A 347 18.54 6.64 -38.69
C LEU A 347 19.42 7.15 -39.84
N SER A 348 18.79 7.83 -40.81
CA SER A 348 19.56 8.62 -41.76
C SER A 348 20.22 9.81 -41.08
N VAL A 349 21.29 10.33 -41.69
CA VAL A 349 22.00 11.51 -41.17
C VAL A 349 21.07 12.72 -41.00
N ASP A 350 20.09 12.89 -41.90
CA ASP A 350 19.11 13.99 -41.81
C ASP A 350 18.16 13.81 -40.62
N GLU A 351 17.67 12.60 -40.37
CA GLU A 351 16.81 12.28 -39.23
C GLU A 351 17.54 12.40 -37.89
N ALA A 352 18.77 11.89 -37.82
CA ALA A 352 19.64 12.03 -36.66
C ALA A 352 19.94 13.51 -36.37
N HIS A 353 20.32 14.28 -37.40
CA HIS A 353 20.59 15.71 -37.29
C HIS A 353 19.34 16.50 -36.84
N ALA A 354 18.15 16.15 -37.34
CA ALA A 354 16.91 16.80 -36.92
C ALA A 354 16.59 16.55 -35.43
N LYS A 355 16.75 15.30 -34.95
CA LYS A 355 16.59 14.96 -33.53
C LYS A 355 17.57 15.72 -32.64
N VAL A 356 18.84 15.74 -33.03
CA VAL A 356 19.91 16.41 -32.28
C VAL A 356 19.74 17.93 -32.29
N SER A 357 19.31 18.51 -33.41
CA SER A 357 18.97 19.94 -33.51
C SER A 357 17.84 20.34 -32.56
N ALA A 358 16.81 19.49 -32.43
CA ALA A 358 15.71 19.71 -31.49
C ALA A 358 16.20 19.66 -30.04
N PHE A 359 17.07 18.70 -29.73
CA PHE A 359 17.71 18.57 -28.43
C PHE A 359 18.59 19.76 -28.06
N GLU A 360 19.43 20.25 -28.98
CA GLU A 360 20.24 21.45 -28.76
C GLU A 360 19.40 22.70 -28.48
N SER A 361 18.24 22.80 -29.14
CA SER A 361 17.27 23.88 -28.91
C SER A 361 16.68 23.80 -27.49
N GLU A 362 16.32 22.60 -27.03
CA GLU A 362 15.85 22.37 -25.66
C GLU A 362 16.94 22.70 -24.63
N ILE A 363 18.21 22.35 -24.88
CA ILE A 363 19.34 22.74 -24.01
C ILE A 363 19.44 24.26 -23.92
N ARG A 364 19.43 24.97 -25.05
CA ARG A 364 19.54 26.44 -25.07
C ARG A 364 18.39 27.12 -24.32
N SER A 365 17.19 26.53 -24.39
CA SER A 365 16.02 26.99 -23.63
C SER A 365 16.15 26.73 -22.13
N ALA A 366 16.60 25.53 -21.74
CA ALA A 366 16.71 25.12 -20.34
C ALA A 366 17.92 25.73 -19.61
N LEU A 367 19.02 26.01 -20.34
CA LEU A 367 20.29 26.48 -19.79
C LEU A 367 20.72 27.80 -20.47
N PRO A 368 20.10 28.94 -20.12
CA PRO A 368 20.35 30.23 -20.78
C PRO A 368 21.77 30.77 -20.59
N ARG A 369 22.57 30.18 -19.69
CA ARG A 369 23.99 30.53 -19.51
C ARG A 369 24.91 29.85 -20.53
N ILE A 370 24.44 28.80 -21.21
CA ILE A 370 25.18 28.10 -22.28
C ILE A 370 24.89 28.84 -23.60
N HIS A 371 25.92 29.45 -24.17
CA HIS A 371 25.80 30.28 -25.37
C HIS A 371 25.96 29.47 -26.66
N GLN A 372 26.75 28.40 -26.59
CA GLN A 372 27.02 27.51 -27.72
C GLN A 372 26.95 26.06 -27.26
N VAL A 373 26.31 25.22 -28.07
CA VAL A 373 26.25 23.77 -27.89
C VAL A 373 26.89 23.15 -29.12
N VAL A 374 27.82 22.22 -28.93
CA VAL A 374 28.46 21.44 -30.00
C VAL A 374 28.29 19.97 -29.64
N SER A 375 27.50 19.25 -30.41
CA SER A 375 27.30 17.81 -30.22
C SER A 375 27.94 16.97 -31.32
N HIS A 376 28.56 15.87 -30.92
CA HIS A 376 28.95 14.79 -31.83
C HIS A 376 27.84 13.73 -31.87
N ILE A 377 27.38 13.36 -33.06
CA ILE A 377 26.35 12.33 -33.25
C ILE A 377 27.04 10.99 -33.45
N GLU A 378 26.74 10.04 -32.58
CA GLU A 378 27.29 8.68 -32.61
C GLU A 378 26.14 7.68 -32.68
N PRO A 379 26.27 6.55 -33.39
CA PRO A 379 25.28 5.49 -33.33
C PRO A 379 25.34 4.81 -31.95
N ILE A 380 24.19 4.41 -31.42
CA ILE A 380 24.07 3.48 -30.29
C ILE A 380 24.72 2.17 -30.76
N GLY A 381 25.96 1.93 -30.32
CA GLY A 381 26.74 0.83 -30.86
C GLY A 381 26.19 -0.51 -30.42
N GLU A 382 26.20 -1.50 -31.31
CA GLU A 382 26.66 -2.84 -30.94
C GLU A 382 27.04 -3.75 -32.14
N LEU A 383 28.18 -4.44 -31.96
CA LEU A 383 28.54 -5.77 -32.51
C LEU A 383 28.99 -5.90 -33.97
N GLU A 384 30.22 -5.45 -34.27
CA GLU A 384 31.01 -6.19 -35.27
C GLU A 384 31.63 -7.43 -34.61
N GLU A 385 31.46 -8.62 -35.22
CA GLU A 385 32.16 -9.84 -34.81
C GLU A 385 33.68 -9.64 -34.95
N ARG A 386 34.34 -9.33 -33.84
CA ARG A 386 35.79 -9.17 -33.76
C ARG A 386 36.46 -10.53 -33.80
N GLN A 387 37.26 -10.79 -34.84
CA GLN A 387 38.08 -12.00 -34.90
C GLN A 387 39.36 -11.80 -34.10
N ARG A 388 39.97 -12.89 -33.63
CA ARG A 388 41.27 -12.81 -32.97
C ARG A 388 42.32 -12.31 -33.96
N GLY A 389 43.21 -11.43 -33.51
CA GLY A 389 44.33 -10.93 -34.31
C GLY A 389 45.22 -12.07 -34.81
N SER A 390 45.93 -11.84 -35.92
CA SER A 390 46.91 -12.82 -36.38
C SER A 390 48.12 -12.84 -35.43
N PRO A 391 48.92 -13.93 -35.39
CA PRO A 391 50.13 -13.99 -34.57
C PRO A 391 51.13 -12.85 -34.84
N ASP A 392 51.16 -12.34 -36.07
CA ASP A 392 51.99 -11.20 -36.45
C ASP A 392 51.46 -9.90 -35.84
N ASP A 393 50.14 -9.73 -35.78
CA ASP A 393 49.50 -8.60 -35.11
C ASP A 393 49.75 -8.63 -33.60
N GLU A 394 49.57 -9.80 -32.96
CA GLU A 394 49.86 -10.00 -31.53
C GLU A 394 51.33 -9.65 -31.23
N SER A 395 52.28 -10.13 -32.04
CA SER A 395 53.71 -9.87 -31.85
C SER A 395 54.06 -8.38 -31.96
N MET A 396 53.50 -7.69 -32.96
CA MET A 396 53.69 -6.26 -33.17
C MET A 396 53.19 -5.41 -31.99
N ILE A 397 52.01 -5.73 -31.44
CA ILE A 397 51.47 -5.05 -30.25
C ILE A 397 52.35 -5.31 -29.03
N LEU A 398 52.76 -6.56 -28.79
CA LEU A 398 53.59 -6.93 -27.64
C LEU A 398 54.96 -6.24 -27.68
N GLU A 399 55.60 -6.13 -28.85
CA GLU A 399 56.86 -5.39 -29.00
C GLU A 399 56.70 -3.90 -28.68
N ALA A 400 55.61 -3.27 -29.13
CA ALA A 400 55.32 -1.87 -28.83
C ALA A 400 55.08 -1.65 -27.33
N LEU A 401 54.30 -2.53 -26.69
CA LEU A 401 54.04 -2.50 -25.26
C LEU A 401 55.31 -2.73 -24.44
N GLN A 402 56.20 -3.63 -24.85
CA GLN A 402 57.47 -3.86 -24.16
C GLN A 402 58.39 -2.64 -24.26
N GLY A 403 58.38 -1.94 -25.40
CA GLY A 403 59.06 -0.65 -25.54
C GLY A 403 58.52 0.43 -24.60
N LEU A 404 57.21 0.45 -24.37
CA LEU A 404 56.56 1.34 -23.41
C LEU A 404 56.85 0.97 -21.97
N GLN A 405 56.79 -0.32 -21.63
CA GLN A 405 57.12 -0.86 -20.31
C GLN A 405 58.52 -0.43 -19.87
N ASN A 406 59.49 -0.49 -20.78
CA ASN A 406 60.88 -0.08 -20.50
C ASN A 406 61.02 1.44 -20.23
N ARG A 407 60.11 2.27 -20.76
CA ARG A 407 60.12 3.72 -20.55
C ARG A 407 59.38 4.13 -19.28
N LEU A 408 58.24 3.49 -19.00
CA LEU A 408 57.36 3.79 -17.87
C LEU A 408 57.81 3.10 -16.57
N GLY A 409 58.61 2.03 -16.66
CA GLY A 409 59.18 1.37 -15.49
C GLY A 409 58.11 0.77 -14.58
N HIS A 410 58.08 1.21 -13.31
CA HIS A 410 57.12 0.74 -12.30
C HIS A 410 55.83 1.57 -12.25
N GLU A 411 55.70 2.61 -13.07
CA GLU A 411 54.50 3.47 -13.06
C GLU A 411 53.27 2.77 -13.64
N CYS A 412 53.46 1.83 -14.58
CA CYS A 412 52.42 0.97 -15.10
C CYS A 412 53.01 -0.38 -15.54
N GLN A 413 52.35 -1.49 -15.21
CA GLN A 413 52.70 -2.82 -15.70
C GLN A 413 51.59 -3.36 -16.60
N PHE A 414 51.94 -3.73 -17.83
CA PHE A 414 50.98 -4.27 -18.79
C PHE A 414 50.84 -5.79 -18.66
N HIS A 415 49.60 -6.28 -18.60
CA HIS A 415 49.30 -7.72 -18.64
C HIS A 415 47.94 -7.97 -19.32
N GLN A 416 47.58 -9.25 -19.52
CA GLN A 416 46.33 -9.68 -20.17
C GLN A 416 46.04 -8.93 -21.48
N VAL A 417 47.03 -8.93 -22.39
CA VAL A 417 46.91 -8.28 -23.69
C VAL A 417 46.14 -9.18 -24.65
N GLU A 418 45.00 -8.70 -25.14
CA GLU A 418 44.19 -9.35 -26.17
C GLU A 418 44.15 -8.48 -27.42
N VAL A 419 44.41 -9.09 -28.58
CA VAL A 419 44.40 -8.39 -29.87
C VAL A 419 43.30 -8.98 -30.73
N HIS A 420 42.46 -8.11 -31.26
CA HIS A 420 41.41 -8.45 -32.21
C HIS A 420 41.58 -7.68 -33.51
N ARG A 421 41.01 -8.23 -34.59
CA ARG A 421 41.00 -7.60 -35.90
C ARG A 421 39.59 -7.62 -36.48
N THR A 422 39.24 -6.52 -37.13
CA THR A 422 38.06 -6.44 -38.01
C THR A 422 38.51 -5.89 -39.36
N ALA A 423 38.17 -6.54 -40.47
CA ALA A 423 38.47 -6.15 -41.87
C ALA A 423 39.85 -5.49 -42.16
N SER A 424 40.09 -4.25 -41.73
CA SER A 424 41.32 -3.47 -41.88
C SER A 424 41.90 -2.86 -40.60
N GLU A 425 41.27 -3.07 -39.45
CA GLU A 425 41.58 -2.41 -38.17
C GLU A 425 41.97 -3.39 -37.07
N LEU A 426 42.88 -2.95 -36.20
CA LEU A 426 43.31 -3.67 -35.01
C LEU A 426 42.71 -3.02 -33.76
N PHE A 427 42.28 -3.88 -32.84
CA PHE A 427 41.73 -3.53 -31.55
C PHE A 427 42.59 -4.21 -30.49
N VAL A 428 43.01 -3.46 -29.47
CA VAL A 428 43.78 -4.01 -28.36
C VAL A 428 43.06 -3.76 -27.06
N THR A 429 42.89 -4.80 -26.26
CA THR A 429 42.47 -4.71 -24.87
C THR A 429 43.66 -5.12 -24.01
N LEU A 430 43.97 -4.36 -22.96
CA LEU A 430 45.06 -4.68 -22.05
C LEU A 430 44.77 -4.17 -20.64
N HIS A 431 45.38 -4.81 -19.65
CA HIS A 431 45.34 -4.34 -18.27
C HIS A 431 46.62 -3.57 -17.95
N CYS A 432 46.50 -2.49 -17.18
CA CYS A 432 47.61 -1.68 -16.68
C CYS A 432 47.51 -1.62 -15.15
N THR A 433 48.45 -2.27 -14.49
CA THR A 433 48.58 -2.20 -13.03
C THR A 433 49.25 -0.90 -12.62
N VAL A 434 48.64 -0.12 -11.72
CA VAL A 434 49.16 1.17 -11.21
C VAL A 434 49.16 1.22 -9.67
N ASP A 435 49.94 2.11 -9.06
CA ASP A 435 49.97 2.25 -7.60
C ASP A 435 48.55 2.57 -7.05
N PRO A 436 48.05 1.87 -6.01
CA PRO A 436 46.71 2.10 -5.44
C PRO A 436 46.44 3.54 -4.96
N ASN A 437 47.49 4.31 -4.69
CA ASN A 437 47.40 5.70 -4.24
C ASN A 437 47.42 6.72 -5.41
N THR A 438 47.55 6.25 -6.65
CA THR A 438 47.51 7.12 -7.83
C THR A 438 46.11 7.73 -7.97
N ALA A 439 46.03 9.05 -8.14
CA ALA A 439 44.74 9.68 -8.39
C ALA A 439 44.17 9.21 -9.74
N ILE A 440 42.85 9.03 -9.82
CA ILE A 440 42.18 8.58 -11.06
C ILE A 440 42.49 9.49 -12.26
N VAL A 441 42.66 10.80 -12.03
CA VAL A 441 43.05 11.76 -13.08
C VAL A 441 44.46 11.48 -13.62
N ASP A 442 45.39 11.11 -12.74
CA ASP A 442 46.77 10.79 -13.13
C ASP A 442 46.84 9.43 -13.84
N ALA A 443 46.10 8.44 -13.33
CA ALA A 443 45.95 7.14 -13.97
C ALA A 443 45.32 7.26 -15.37
N HIS A 444 44.29 8.09 -15.52
CA HIS A 444 43.69 8.37 -16.82
C HIS A 444 44.68 9.03 -17.78
N THR A 445 45.41 10.05 -17.31
CA THR A 445 46.46 10.73 -18.09
C THR A 445 47.54 9.74 -18.56
N LEU A 446 47.94 8.81 -17.69
CA LEU A 446 48.89 7.75 -18.02
C LEU A 446 48.35 6.85 -19.13
N THR A 447 47.09 6.40 -19.02
CA THR A 447 46.46 5.57 -20.06
C THR A 447 46.28 6.28 -21.39
N GLU A 448 45.93 7.57 -21.40
CA GLU A 448 45.83 8.37 -22.64
C GLU A 448 47.20 8.50 -23.33
N ASN A 449 48.27 8.68 -22.55
CA ASN A 449 49.63 8.72 -23.09
C ASN A 449 50.05 7.37 -23.70
N VAL A 450 49.68 6.26 -23.06
CA VAL A 450 49.93 4.91 -23.58
C VAL A 450 49.16 4.66 -24.88
N GLU A 451 47.87 4.99 -24.90
CA GLU A 451 47.03 4.87 -26.09
C GLU A 451 47.58 5.70 -27.27
N SER A 452 47.95 6.96 -27.00
CA SER A 452 48.52 7.85 -28.00
C SER A 452 49.85 7.33 -28.56
N ASP A 453 50.73 6.82 -27.70
CA ASP A 453 52.02 6.25 -28.12
C ASP A 453 51.82 4.98 -28.97
N LEU A 454 50.91 4.08 -28.56
CA LEU A 454 50.58 2.88 -29.33
C LEU A 454 50.02 3.22 -30.71
N ARG A 455 49.05 4.15 -30.79
CA ARG A 455 48.49 4.60 -32.07
C ARG A 455 49.54 5.26 -32.97
N SER A 456 50.50 5.98 -32.39
CA SER A 456 51.58 6.61 -33.17
C SER A 456 52.52 5.59 -33.81
N ARG A 457 52.71 4.42 -33.19
CA ARG A 457 53.59 3.34 -33.69
C ARG A 457 52.87 2.37 -34.62
N ILE A 458 51.56 2.20 -34.43
CA ILE A 458 50.76 1.18 -35.12
C ILE A 458 49.58 1.88 -35.78
N PRO A 459 49.73 2.37 -37.03
CA PRO A 459 48.69 3.14 -37.71
C PRO A 459 47.38 2.39 -37.95
N GLN A 460 47.40 1.05 -37.89
CA GLN A 460 46.23 0.19 -38.07
C GLN A 460 45.45 -0.02 -36.76
N LEU A 461 45.94 0.50 -35.63
CA LEU A 461 45.32 0.37 -34.31
C LEU A 461 44.21 1.41 -34.15
N SER A 462 42.96 0.99 -34.34
CA SER A 462 41.81 1.91 -34.27
C SER A 462 41.38 2.15 -32.82
N HIS A 463 41.33 1.11 -31.99
CA HIS A 463 40.91 1.21 -30.59
C HIS A 463 41.88 0.53 -29.62
N VAL A 464 42.15 1.22 -28.52
CA VAL A 464 42.88 0.69 -27.36
C VAL A 464 41.99 0.82 -26.15
N VAL A 465 41.71 -0.29 -25.46
CA VAL A 465 40.98 -0.30 -24.21
C VAL A 465 41.96 -0.72 -23.11
N ILE A 466 42.21 0.18 -22.17
CA ILE A 466 43.12 -0.05 -21.05
C ILE A 466 42.29 -0.16 -19.77
N HIS A 467 42.22 -1.36 -19.20
CA HIS A 467 41.67 -1.56 -17.86
C HIS A 467 42.73 -1.20 -16.82
N VAL A 468 42.47 -0.19 -16.01
CA VAL A 468 43.38 0.21 -14.93
C VAL A 468 42.99 -0.52 -13.66
N GLU A 469 43.95 -1.20 -13.05
CA GLU A 469 43.75 -1.93 -11.80
C GLU A 469 44.90 -1.69 -10.81
N PRO A 470 44.65 -1.79 -9.49
CA PRO A 470 45.73 -1.88 -8.51
C PRO A 470 46.43 -3.25 -8.60
N PRO A 471 47.67 -3.39 -8.10
CA PRO A 471 48.32 -4.69 -7.97
C PRO A 471 47.50 -5.61 -7.05
N ASP A 472 47.36 -6.88 -7.45
CA ASP A 472 46.66 -7.90 -6.67
C ASP A 472 47.18 -7.94 -5.23
N THR A 473 46.27 -7.76 -4.27
CA THR A 473 46.58 -7.78 -2.83
C THR A 473 46.75 -9.20 -2.26
N ASP A 474 46.69 -10.24 -3.10
CA ASP A 474 46.68 -11.66 -2.68
C ASP A 474 48.07 -12.33 -2.67
N GLU A 475 49.17 -11.57 -2.81
CA GLU A 475 50.53 -12.03 -2.51
C GLU A 475 51.20 -11.19 -1.41
N ALA A 476 50.74 -11.35 -0.16
CA ALA A 476 51.45 -10.90 1.05
C ALA A 476 51.48 -11.98 2.14
#